data_AF-A0A2H0A915-F1
#
_entry.id   AF-A0A2H0A915-F1
#
_cell.length_a   1.000
_cell.length_b   1.000
_cell.length_c   1.000
_cell.angle_alpha   90.00
_cell.angle_beta   90.00
_cell.angle_gamma   90.00
#
_symmetry.space_group_name_H-M   'P 1'
#
loop_
_entity.id
_entity.type
_entity.pdbx_description
1 polymer ?
#
loop_
_entity_poly.entity_id
_entity_poly.type
_entity_poly.pdbx_seq_one_letter_code
_entity_poly.pdbx_strand_id
1 'polypeptide(L)'
;MYELKGSTTVGELLKLSGGVKSTGYLHRIQIERLQHHEGNTIEDIDLDALERDKTKDMGVFDGDFVLIFPISGQEYKFVELVGMVLRPGRYELKEKMKVSDLLDAGKLLEEAFVEKIDVIRTYKDKRQQVISVNLRDIQ
;
A
#
# COMPACT_ATOMS: atom_id res chain seq x y z
N MET A 1 5.18 22.06 6.51
CA MET A 1 6.35 22.85 6.11
C MET A 1 7.23 22.97 7.34
N TYR A 2 8.50 22.60 7.24
CA TYR A 2 9.45 22.63 8.36
C TYR A 2 10.50 23.70 8.08
N GLU A 3 10.79 24.53 9.08
CA GLU A 3 11.87 25.51 9.02
C GLU A 3 13.12 24.89 9.62
N LEU A 4 14.21 24.85 8.86
CA LEU A 4 15.46 24.19 9.26
C LEU A 4 16.48 25.24 9.70
N LYS A 5 17.21 24.93 10.78
CA LYS A 5 18.30 25.79 11.29
C LYS A 5 19.63 25.09 11.10
N GLY A 6 20.53 25.71 10.34
CA GLY A 6 21.85 25.15 10.04
C GLY A 6 21.77 23.96 9.07
N SER A 7 22.80 23.11 9.08
CA SER A 7 22.83 21.88 8.29
C SER A 7 21.86 20.86 8.88
N THR A 8 20.87 20.41 8.10
CA THR A 8 19.96 19.32 8.47
C THR A 8 20.04 18.22 7.42
N THR A 9 20.03 16.98 7.87
CA THR A 9 20.02 15.80 7.00
C THR A 9 18.60 15.26 6.78
N VAL A 10 18.42 14.37 5.80
CA VAL A 10 17.13 13.70 5.59
C VAL A 10 16.75 12.89 6.83
N GLY A 11 17.69 12.16 7.43
CA GLY A 11 17.43 11.41 8.66
C GLY A 11 16.92 12.30 9.81
N GLU A 12 17.47 13.49 9.98
CA GLU A 12 17.03 14.46 10.99
C GLU A 12 15.69 15.08 10.65
N LEU A 13 15.47 15.47 9.40
CA LEU A 13 14.18 15.99 8.92
C LEU A 13 13.06 14.98 9.15
N LEU A 14 13.30 13.70 8.88
CA LEU A 14 12.33 12.63 9.13
C LEU A 14 12.03 12.48 10.62
N LYS A 15 13.03 12.62 11.51
CA LYS A 15 12.77 12.62 12.96
C LYS A 15 11.92 13.81 13.38
N LEU A 16 12.19 15.00 12.84
CA LEU A 16 11.40 16.21 13.08
C LEU A 16 9.95 16.06 12.56
N SER A 17 9.73 15.27 11.52
CA SER A 17 8.40 15.01 10.96
C SER A 17 7.60 13.92 11.67
N GLY A 18 8.18 13.26 12.67
CA GLY A 18 7.57 12.13 13.38
C GLY A 18 7.79 10.78 12.69
N GLY A 19 8.73 10.72 11.73
CA GLY A 19 9.09 9.53 10.98
C GLY A 19 8.24 9.30 9.74
N VAL A 20 8.53 8.20 9.03
CA VAL A 20 7.74 7.78 7.88
C VAL A 20 6.48 7.05 8.36
N LYS A 21 5.33 7.37 7.77
CA LYS A 21 4.08 6.62 8.02
C LYS A 21 4.26 5.14 7.66
N SER A 22 3.54 4.24 8.31
CA SER A 22 3.53 2.80 7.98
C SER A 22 3.12 2.50 6.53
N THR A 23 2.42 3.43 5.88
CA THR A 23 2.01 3.35 4.48
C THR A 23 3.01 4.01 3.52
N GLY A 24 4.16 4.51 3.99
CA GLY A 24 5.18 5.16 3.17
C GLY A 24 6.21 4.18 2.62
N TYR A 25 6.69 4.42 1.40
CA TYR A 25 7.67 3.57 0.72
C TYR A 25 9.09 3.99 1.09
N LEU A 26 9.76 3.18 1.92
CA LEU A 26 11.06 3.51 2.51
C LEU A 26 12.23 3.40 1.52
N HIS A 27 12.12 2.55 0.49
CA HIS A 27 13.19 2.34 -0.49
C HIS A 27 13.34 3.48 -1.50
N ARG A 28 12.43 4.46 -1.50
CA ARG A 28 12.51 5.62 -2.39
C ARG A 28 11.86 6.85 -1.78
N ILE A 29 12.67 7.64 -1.11
CA ILE A 29 12.39 9.04 -0.76
C ILE A 29 12.99 9.91 -1.83
N GLN A 30 12.22 10.84 -2.38
CA GLN A 30 12.65 11.73 -3.44
C GLN A 30 12.88 13.13 -2.88
N ILE A 31 14.06 13.69 -3.10
CA ILE A 31 14.35 15.12 -2.88
C ILE A 31 14.28 15.80 -4.23
N GLU A 32 13.34 16.72 -4.38
CA GLU A 32 13.31 17.65 -5.52
C GLU A 32 13.93 18.97 -5.07
N ARG A 33 15.06 19.35 -5.68
CA ARG A 33 15.79 20.56 -5.34
C ARG A 33 15.65 21.59 -6.46
N LEU A 34 15.18 22.77 -6.10
CA LEU A 34 15.11 23.92 -7.00
C LEU A 34 16.44 24.68 -6.95
N GLN A 35 17.24 24.59 -8.00
CA GLN A 35 18.47 25.38 -8.12
C GLN A 35 18.21 26.64 -8.96
N HIS A 36 18.60 27.80 -8.44
CA HIS A 36 18.45 29.06 -9.18
C HIS A 36 19.24 29.00 -10.49
N HIS A 37 18.51 29.13 -11.61
CA HIS A 37 19.03 29.20 -12.99
C HIS A 37 19.63 27.91 -13.59
N GLU A 38 19.67 26.79 -12.86
CA GLU A 38 20.24 25.51 -13.33
C GLU A 38 19.22 24.37 -13.51
N GLY A 39 17.96 24.58 -13.13
CA GLY A 39 16.87 23.61 -13.26
C GLY A 39 16.60 22.82 -11.98
N ASN A 40 15.66 21.86 -12.05
CA ASN A 40 15.28 21.03 -10.90
C ASN A 40 16.12 19.75 -10.89
N THR A 41 16.77 19.43 -9.77
CA THR A 41 17.39 18.11 -9.57
C THR A 41 16.48 17.20 -8.76
N ILE A 42 16.51 15.91 -9.09
CA ILE A 42 15.78 14.87 -8.38
C ILE A 42 16.81 13.87 -7.86
N GLU A 43 16.85 13.71 -6.55
CA GLU A 43 17.76 12.80 -5.85
C GLU A 43 16.93 11.78 -5.06
N ASP A 44 17.24 10.49 -5.21
CA ASP A 44 16.53 9.39 -4.54
C ASP A 44 17.38 8.87 -3.36
N ILE A 45 16.72 8.63 -2.21
CA ILE A 45 17.32 8.06 -1.01
C ILE A 45 16.56 6.79 -0.61
N ASP A 46 17.32 5.75 -0.31
CA ASP A 46 16.82 4.52 0.32
C ASP A 46 17.06 4.60 1.82
N LEU A 47 15.98 4.66 2.61
CA LEU A 47 16.06 4.73 4.07
C LEU A 47 16.72 3.49 4.69
N ASP A 48 16.49 2.31 4.13
CA ASP A 48 17.11 1.08 4.65
C ASP A 48 18.63 1.13 4.45
N ALA A 49 19.08 1.71 3.33
CA ALA A 49 20.49 1.93 3.08
C ALA A 49 21.07 2.97 4.05
N LEU A 50 20.32 4.02 4.37
CA LEU A 50 20.69 5.05 5.33
C LEU A 50 20.75 4.54 6.79
N GLU A 51 19.92 3.57 7.15
CA GLU A 51 19.98 2.92 8.47
C GLU A 51 21.26 2.12 8.63
N ARG A 52 21.72 1.45 7.56
CA ARG A 52 22.94 0.65 7.54
C ARG A 52 24.21 1.48 7.39
N ASP A 53 24.16 2.58 6.66
CA ASP A 53 25.31 3.42 6.35
C ASP A 53 24.93 4.92 6.40
N LYS A 54 25.38 5.59 7.46
CA LYS A 54 25.10 7.01 7.68
C LYS A 54 25.82 7.95 6.72
N THR A 55 26.82 7.46 5.97
CA THR A 55 27.48 8.28 4.93
C THR A 55 26.56 8.58 3.75
N LYS A 56 25.43 7.86 3.64
CA LYS A 56 24.39 8.08 2.66
C LYS A 56 23.35 9.11 3.09
N ASP A 57 23.47 9.69 4.29
CA ASP A 57 22.56 10.75 4.73
C ASP A 57 22.88 12.03 3.98
N MET A 58 21.89 12.53 3.27
CA MET A 58 22.06 13.69 2.41
C MET A 58 21.60 14.94 3.14
N GLY A 59 22.32 16.03 2.90
CA GLY A 59 21.91 17.36 3.36
C GLY A 59 20.65 17.81 2.63
N VAL A 60 19.74 18.41 3.40
CA VAL A 60 18.55 19.11 2.91
C VAL A 60 18.81 20.60 2.99
N PHE A 61 18.47 21.33 1.93
CA PHE A 61 18.65 22.78 1.84
C PHE A 61 17.32 23.50 1.69
N ASP A 62 17.37 24.83 1.81
CA ASP A 62 16.20 25.67 1.54
C ASP A 62 15.67 25.45 0.11
N GLY A 63 14.34 25.38 -0.01
CA GLY A 63 13.68 25.09 -1.29
C GLY A 63 13.60 23.62 -1.69
N ASP A 64 14.15 22.68 -0.90
CA ASP A 64 14.00 21.25 -1.16
C ASP A 64 12.58 20.74 -0.84
N PHE A 65 12.03 19.94 -1.75
CA PHE A 65 10.81 19.17 -1.53
C PHE A 65 11.15 17.71 -1.28
N VAL A 66 10.91 17.24 -0.06
CA VAL A 66 11.11 15.83 0.31
C VAL A 66 9.79 15.08 0.21
N LEU A 67 9.69 14.21 -0.79
CA LEU A 67 8.51 13.43 -1.13
C LEU A 67 8.68 11.98 -0.69
N ILE A 68 7.71 11.50 0.09
CA ILE A 68 7.60 10.09 0.46
C ILE A 68 6.35 9.55 -0.20
N PHE A 69 6.55 8.71 -1.21
CA PHE A 69 5.42 8.07 -1.87
C PHE A 69 4.77 7.04 -0.95
N PRO A 70 3.45 6.84 -1.02
CA PRO A 70 2.85 5.69 -0.37
C PRO A 70 3.43 4.41 -0.95
N ILE A 71 3.30 3.28 -0.23
CA ILE A 71 3.50 1.92 -0.76
C ILE A 71 2.40 1.68 -1.80
N SER A 72 2.52 2.33 -2.95
CA SER A 72 1.59 2.25 -4.08
C SER A 72 1.84 0.98 -4.91
N GLY A 73 2.83 0.16 -4.53
CA GLY A 73 3.24 -1.04 -5.25
C GLY A 73 2.67 -2.36 -4.71
N GLN A 74 2.15 -2.39 -3.48
CA GLN A 74 1.32 -3.52 -3.07
C GLN A 74 -0.07 -3.25 -3.64
N GLU A 75 -0.33 -3.81 -4.83
CA GLU A 75 -1.68 -4.25 -5.17
C GLU A 75 -2.14 -5.08 -3.95
N TYR A 76 -2.91 -4.48 -3.04
CA TYR A 76 -3.54 -5.23 -1.97
C TYR A 76 -4.43 -6.25 -2.67
N LYS A 77 -3.93 -7.47 -2.82
CA LYS A 77 -4.70 -8.57 -3.34
C LYS A 77 -5.64 -8.96 -2.21
N PHE A 78 -6.89 -8.52 -2.32
CA PHE A 78 -7.92 -8.87 -1.36
C PHE A 78 -9.15 -9.42 -2.08
N VAL A 79 -9.91 -10.23 -1.35
CA VAL A 79 -11.30 -10.55 -1.69
C VAL A 79 -12.17 -9.89 -0.64
N GLU A 80 -13.21 -9.19 -1.07
CA GLU A 80 -14.20 -8.61 -0.18
C GLU A 80 -15.40 -9.55 -0.08
N LEU A 81 -15.69 -10.01 1.13
CA LEU A 81 -16.83 -10.87 1.45
C LEU A 81 -17.96 -10.01 2.00
N VAL A 82 -19.11 -10.04 1.32
CA VAL A 82 -20.32 -9.29 1.68
C VAL A 82 -21.55 -10.18 1.56
N GLY A 83 -22.65 -9.76 2.21
CA GLY A 83 -23.93 -10.48 2.18
C GLY A 83 -24.24 -11.21 3.49
N MET A 84 -24.92 -12.36 3.39
CA MET A 84 -25.38 -13.16 4.53
C MET A 84 -24.27 -14.03 5.13
N VAL A 85 -23.28 -13.36 5.71
CA VAL A 85 -22.11 -13.97 6.36
C VAL A 85 -21.95 -13.42 7.78
N LEU A 86 -21.37 -14.22 8.66
CA LEU A 86 -21.13 -13.85 10.05
C LEU A 86 -20.02 -12.80 10.18
N ARG A 87 -18.99 -12.87 9.32
CA ARG A 87 -17.81 -11.99 9.34
C ARG A 87 -17.56 -11.38 7.96
N PRO A 88 -18.30 -10.33 7.58
CA PRO A 88 -18.02 -9.59 6.34
C PRO A 88 -16.70 -8.82 6.45
N GLY A 89 -16.10 -8.49 5.31
CA GLY A 89 -14.90 -7.66 5.24
C GLY A 89 -13.90 -8.10 4.17
N ARG A 90 -12.71 -7.49 4.23
CA ARG A 90 -11.62 -7.80 3.30
C ARG A 90 -10.74 -8.90 3.87
N TYR A 91 -10.50 -9.90 3.04
CA TYR A 91 -9.61 -11.02 3.31
C TYR A 91 -8.44 -10.99 2.34
N GLU A 92 -7.27 -11.40 2.79
CA GLU A 92 -6.09 -11.53 1.93
C GLU A 92 -6.39 -12.55 0.81
N LEU A 93 -6.20 -12.14 -0.44
CA LEU A 93 -6.28 -13.03 -1.59
C LEU A 93 -4.97 -13.77 -1.75
N LYS A 94 -4.99 -15.07 -1.45
CA LYS A 94 -3.85 -15.98 -1.60
C LYS A 94 -3.84 -16.63 -2.98
N GLU A 95 -2.67 -17.08 -3.42
CA GLU A 95 -2.59 -17.87 -4.65
C GLU A 95 -3.42 -19.14 -4.53
N LYS A 96 -4.21 -19.46 -5.57
CA LYS A 96 -5.10 -20.61 -5.64
C LYS A 96 -6.20 -20.66 -4.56
N MET A 97 -6.50 -19.53 -3.93
CA MET A 97 -7.60 -19.42 -2.96
C MET A 97 -8.94 -19.82 -3.60
N LYS A 98 -9.70 -20.66 -2.89
CA LYS A 98 -11.04 -21.09 -3.26
C LYS A 98 -12.08 -20.28 -2.50
N VAL A 99 -13.32 -20.32 -3.00
CA VAL A 99 -14.48 -19.76 -2.29
C VAL A 99 -14.67 -20.44 -0.94
N SER A 100 -14.46 -21.76 -0.85
CA SER A 100 -14.55 -22.52 0.40
C SER A 100 -13.65 -21.95 1.50
N ASP A 101 -12.40 -21.59 1.16
CA ASP A 101 -11.43 -21.03 2.11
C ASP A 101 -11.92 -19.69 2.69
N LEU A 102 -12.63 -18.91 1.87
CA LEU A 102 -13.23 -17.65 2.29
C LEU A 102 -14.45 -17.86 3.19
N LEU A 103 -15.26 -18.87 2.88
CA LEU A 103 -16.46 -19.22 3.66
C LEU A 103 -16.11 -19.86 5.00
N ASP A 104 -15.00 -20.58 5.12
CA ASP A 104 -14.52 -21.10 6.40
C ASP A 104 -14.13 -19.97 7.36
N ALA A 105 -13.48 -18.93 6.83
CA ALA A 105 -13.08 -17.76 7.61
C ALA A 105 -14.27 -16.84 7.95
N GLY A 106 -15.12 -16.58 6.95
CA GLY A 106 -16.25 -15.65 7.02
C GLY A 106 -17.50 -16.22 7.70
N LYS A 107 -17.72 -17.53 7.53
CA LYS A 107 -18.93 -18.30 7.87
C LYS A 107 -20.22 -17.76 7.28
N LEU A 108 -21.01 -18.62 6.66
CA LEU A 108 -22.38 -18.28 6.24
C LEU A 108 -23.30 -18.20 7.46
N LEU A 109 -24.31 -17.33 7.38
CA LEU A 109 -25.46 -17.39 8.29
C LEU A 109 -26.36 -18.57 7.91
N GLU A 110 -27.14 -19.09 8.85
CA GLU A 110 -28.02 -20.25 8.60
C GLU A 110 -29.09 -19.94 7.53
N GLU A 111 -29.54 -18.69 7.47
CA GLU A 111 -30.53 -18.20 6.51
C GLU A 111 -29.91 -17.78 5.16
N ALA A 112 -28.60 -17.97 4.99
CA ALA A 112 -27.91 -17.56 3.78
C ALA A 112 -28.39 -18.35 2.55
N PHE A 113 -28.61 -17.65 1.45
CA PHE A 113 -28.98 -18.28 0.18
C PHE A 113 -27.79 -19.02 -0.43
N VAL A 114 -27.77 -20.35 -0.33
CA VAL A 114 -26.65 -21.18 -0.81
C VAL A 114 -26.71 -21.54 -2.28
N GLU A 115 -27.86 -21.36 -2.94
CA GLU A 115 -28.03 -21.81 -4.33
C GLU A 115 -27.35 -20.87 -5.35
N LYS A 116 -27.00 -19.66 -4.93
CA LYS A 116 -26.29 -18.71 -5.77
C LYS A 116 -25.43 -17.75 -4.96
N ILE A 117 -24.15 -17.71 -5.29
CA ILE A 117 -23.23 -16.63 -4.96
C ILE A 117 -22.67 -16.03 -6.25
N ASP A 118 -22.34 -14.75 -6.21
CA ASP A 118 -21.69 -14.06 -7.33
C ASP A 118 -20.26 -13.70 -6.95
N VAL A 119 -19.29 -14.24 -7.69
CA VAL A 119 -17.88 -13.88 -7.58
C VAL A 119 -17.58 -12.83 -8.64
N ILE A 120 -17.26 -11.61 -8.19
CA ILE A 120 -16.87 -10.51 -9.07
C ILE A 120 -15.35 -10.42 -9.12
N ARG A 121 -14.77 -10.84 -10.25
CA ARG A 121 -13.33 -10.75 -10.50
C ARG A 121 -13.01 -9.50 -11.29
N THR A 122 -12.20 -8.62 -10.72
CA THR A 122 -11.66 -7.44 -11.42
C THR A 122 -10.26 -7.73 -11.95
N TYR A 123 -10.06 -7.61 -13.26
CA TYR A 123 -8.76 -7.78 -13.93
C TYR A 123 -7.94 -6.48 -13.87
N LYS A 124 -6.63 -6.57 -14.15
CA LYS A 124 -5.71 -5.41 -14.14
C LYS A 124 -6.13 -4.29 -15.10
N ASP A 125 -6.78 -4.65 -16.19
CA ASP A 125 -7.35 -3.71 -17.18
C ASP A 125 -8.72 -3.14 -16.77
N LYS A 126 -9.12 -3.33 -15.51
CA LYS A 126 -10.39 -2.90 -14.90
C LYS A 126 -11.63 -3.59 -15.45
N ARG A 127 -11.50 -4.59 -16.34
CA ARG A 127 -12.66 -5.39 -16.73
C ARG A 127 -13.13 -6.23 -15.54
N GLN A 128 -14.44 -6.35 -15.42
CA GLN A 128 -15.07 -7.21 -14.42
C GLN A 128 -15.66 -8.45 -15.07
N GLN A 129 -15.52 -9.59 -14.42
CA GLN A 129 -16.19 -10.83 -14.75
C GLN A 129 -17.01 -11.28 -13.54
N VAL A 130 -18.29 -11.55 -13.78
CA VAL A 130 -19.18 -12.12 -12.78
C VAL A 130 -19.24 -13.63 -13.03
N ILE A 131 -18.96 -14.41 -11.99
CA ILE A 131 -19.06 -15.86 -12.00
C ILE A 131 -20.09 -16.24 -10.95
N SER A 132 -21.26 -16.68 -11.40
CA SER A 132 -22.27 -17.24 -10.50
C SER A 132 -21.93 -18.68 -10.17
N VAL A 133 -21.92 -19.01 -8.89
CA VAL A 133 -21.60 -20.36 -8.38
C VAL A 133 -22.72 -20.80 -7.45
N ASN A 134 -23.16 -22.05 -7.57
CA ASN A 134 -24.01 -22.67 -6.57
C ASN A 134 -23.11 -23.27 -5.48
N LEU A 135 -23.30 -22.88 -4.21
CA LEU A 135 -22.44 -23.36 -3.13
C LEU A 135 -22.57 -24.86 -2.89
N ARG A 136 -23.72 -25.46 -3.26
CA ARG A 136 -23.93 -26.91 -3.14
C ARG A 136 -23.01 -27.72 -4.07
N ASP A 137 -22.48 -27.11 -5.13
CA ASP A 137 -21.63 -27.79 -6.11
C ASP A 137 -20.14 -27.80 -5.70
N ILE A 138 -19.77 -27.04 -4.66
CA ILE A 138 -18.37 -26.83 -4.24
C ILE A 138 -18.11 -27.21 -2.77
N GLN A 139 -19.11 -27.77 -2.09
CA GLN A 139 -19.02 -28.27 -0.71
C GLN A 139 -18.83 -29.78 -0.67
#